data_AF-A0A0F9TBW4-F1
#
_entry.id   AF-A0A0F9TBW4-F1
#
_cell.length_a   1.000
_cell.length_b   1.000
_cell.length_c   1.000
_cell.angle_alpha   90.00
_cell.angle_beta   90.00
_cell.angle_gamma   90.00
#
_symmetry.space_group_name_H-M   'P 1'
#
loop_
_entity.id
_entity.type
_entity.pdbx_description
1 polymer ?
#
loop_
_entity_poly.entity_id
_entity_poly.type
_entity_poly.pdbx_seq_one_letter_code
_entity_poly.pdbx_strand_id
1 'polypeptide(L)'
;MGEKIDKDALLKAKGYLPAPQVIEKLGVHHTTLYRWINKGKLKAMRVGGTGDAVEGSGGRLYVNRESLIDYLGKEAAEVFGFIAA
;
A
#
# COMPACT_ATOMS: atom_id res chain seq x y z
N MET A 1 3.56 -31.22 1.31
CA MET A 1 2.44 -30.46 1.93
C MET A 1 2.95 -29.04 2.14
N GLY A 2 2.93 -28.20 1.09
CA GLY A 2 3.40 -26.82 1.22
C GLY A 2 2.26 -25.99 1.79
N GLU A 3 2.42 -25.48 3.01
CA GLU A 3 1.54 -24.44 3.55
C GLU A 3 1.43 -23.35 2.49
N LYS A 4 0.23 -23.17 1.93
CA LYS A 4 -0.07 -22.00 1.11
C LYS A 4 -0.05 -20.82 2.06
N ILE A 5 1.12 -20.21 2.21
CA ILE A 5 1.28 -19.04 3.05
C ILE A 5 0.37 -17.94 2.48
N ASP A 6 -0.64 -17.55 3.25
CA ASP A 6 -1.49 -16.41 2.97
C ASP A 6 -0.65 -15.12 2.98
N LYS A 7 -0.07 -14.79 1.82
CA LYS A 7 0.74 -13.57 1.62
C LYS A 7 -0.03 -12.30 1.99
N ASP A 8 -1.35 -12.29 1.85
CA ASP A 8 -2.23 -11.19 2.28
C ASP A 8 -2.17 -10.98 3.80
N ALA A 9 -2.26 -12.05 4.58
CA ALA A 9 -2.21 -11.99 6.03
C ALA A 9 -0.84 -11.53 6.53
N LEU A 10 0.24 -12.03 5.92
CA LEU A 10 1.60 -11.59 6.23
C LEU A 10 1.82 -10.11 5.94
N LEU A 11 1.28 -9.58 4.85
CA LEU A 11 1.43 -8.17 4.51
C LEU A 11 0.66 -7.27 5.47
N LYS A 12 -0.56 -7.64 5.83
CA LYS A 12 -1.31 -6.96 6.89
C LYS A 12 -0.54 -6.95 8.20
N ALA A 13 0.02 -8.08 8.61
CA ALA A 13 0.83 -8.19 9.83
C ALA A 13 2.09 -7.31 9.79
N LYS A 14 2.70 -7.14 8.60
CA LYS A 14 3.83 -6.23 8.37
C LYS A 14 3.43 -4.75 8.22
N GLY A 15 2.17 -4.40 8.47
CA GLY A 15 1.70 -3.02 8.38
C GLY A 15 1.55 -2.51 6.94
N TYR A 16 1.34 -3.38 5.96
CA TYR A 16 0.94 -2.96 4.62
C TYR A 16 -0.58 -2.82 4.54
N LEU A 17 -1.01 -1.71 3.94
CA LEU A 17 -2.42 -1.37 3.75
C LEU A 17 -2.82 -1.58 2.29
N PRO A 18 -3.99 -2.16 2.00
CA PRO A 18 -4.44 -2.30 0.62
C PRO A 18 -4.64 -0.91 -0.01
N ALA A 19 -4.15 -0.74 -1.23
CA ALA A 19 -4.29 0.50 -2.00
C ALA A 19 -5.71 1.09 -2.03
N PRO A 20 -6.80 0.33 -2.24
CA PRO A 20 -8.16 0.90 -2.20
C PRO A 20 -8.46 1.59 -0.88
N GLN A 21 -8.08 1.00 0.27
CA GLN A 21 -8.29 1.63 1.57
C GLN A 21 -7.50 2.94 1.72
N VAL A 22 -6.30 3.00 1.16
CA VAL A 22 -5.46 4.21 1.17
C VAL A 22 -6.07 5.30 0.29
N ILE A 23 -6.55 4.93 -0.90
CA ILE A 23 -7.24 5.81 -1.86
C ILE A 23 -8.51 6.40 -1.22
N GLU A 24 -9.34 5.55 -0.60
CA GLU A 24 -10.57 5.96 0.07
C GLU A 24 -10.30 6.91 1.23
N LYS A 25 -9.32 6.60 2.08
CA LYS A 25 -8.96 7.46 3.22
C LYS A 25 -8.38 8.81 2.79
N LEU A 26 -7.51 8.81 1.78
CA LEU A 26 -6.86 10.03 1.30
C LEU A 26 -7.74 10.85 0.34
N GLY A 27 -8.82 10.27 -0.19
CA GLY A 27 -9.64 10.90 -1.21
C GLY A 27 -8.90 11.16 -2.52
N VAL A 28 -7.82 10.42 -2.80
CA VAL A 28 -7.01 10.60 -4.01
C VAL A 28 -7.38 9.58 -5.07
N HIS A 29 -7.28 9.95 -6.34
CA HIS A 29 -7.49 9.01 -7.42
C HIS A 29 -6.38 7.94 -7.45
N HIS A 30 -6.71 6.72 -7.89
CA HIS A 30 -5.75 5.62 -7.98
C HIS A 30 -4.51 5.99 -8.79
N THR A 31 -4.66 6.75 -9.88
CA THR A 31 -3.53 7.24 -10.70
C THR A 31 -2.55 8.10 -9.90
N THR A 32 -3.02 8.87 -8.93
CA THR A 32 -2.17 9.67 -8.03
C THR A 32 -1.34 8.76 -7.13
N LEU A 33 -1.96 7.74 -6.53
CA LEU A 33 -1.26 6.77 -5.70
C LEU A 33 -0.20 6.00 -6.52
N TYR A 34 -0.56 5.53 -7.72
CA TYR A 34 0.38 4.88 -8.64
C TYR A 34 1.55 5.80 -9.03
N ARG A 35 1.29 7.09 -9.29
CA ARG A 35 2.35 8.06 -9.56
C ARG A 35 3.31 8.23 -8.39
N TRP A 36 2.82 8.24 -7.16
CA TRP A 36 3.68 8.35 -5.97
C TRP A 36 4.58 7.12 -5.80
N ILE A 37 4.03 5.93 -6.07
CA ILE A 37 4.77 4.67 -6.04
C ILE A 37 5.82 4.64 -7.16
N ASN A 38 5.43 4.97 -8.40
CA ASN A 38 6.36 5.01 -9.55
C ASN A 38 7.46 6.08 -9.39
N LYS A 39 7.19 7.15 -8.64
CA LYS A 39 8.22 8.14 -8.26
C LYS A 39 9.10 7.69 -7.10
N GLY A 40 8.92 6.47 -6.58
CA GLY A 40 9.69 5.93 -5.46
C GLY A 40 9.38 6.58 -4.12
N LYS A 41 8.31 7.38 -4.02
CA LYS A 41 7.95 8.08 -2.77
C LYS A 41 7.28 7.16 -1.75
N LEU A 42 6.66 6.09 -2.23
CA LEU A 42 5.93 5.13 -1.40
C LEU A 42 6.42 3.72 -1.71
N LYS A 43 6.77 2.96 -0.67
CA LYS A 43 7.00 1.52 -0.82
C LYS A 43 5.66 0.82 -0.97
N ALA A 44 5.51 0.09 -2.06
CA ALA A 44 4.36 -0.75 -2.30
C ALA A 44 4.76 -2.17 -2.71
N MET A 45 3.91 -3.14 -2.39
CA MET A 45 4.08 -4.54 -2.74
C MET A 45 2.82 -5.03 -3.41
N ARG A 46 2.98 -5.84 -4.45
CA ARG A 46 1.86 -6.40 -5.21
C ARG A 46 1.76 -7.90 -4.97
N VAL A 47 0.55 -8.40 -4.74
CA VAL A 47 0.28 -9.82 -4.51
C VAL A 47 -0.76 -10.34 -5.49
N GLY A 48 -0.47 -11.48 -6.11
CA GLY A 48 -1.41 -12.18 -6.99
C GLY A 48 -1.45 -11.66 -8.42
N GLY A 49 -0.32 -11.19 -8.95
CA GLY A 49 -0.16 -10.75 -10.33
C GLY A 49 1.01 -11.41 -11.02
N THR A 50 0.85 -11.73 -12.30
CA THR A 50 1.99 -12.00 -13.19
C THR A 50 2.62 -10.65 -13.51
N GLY A 51 3.62 -10.24 -12.74
CA GLY A 51 4.38 -9.03 -13.00
C GLY A 51 4.94 -8.37 -11.75
N ASP A 52 6.25 -8.12 -11.79
CA ASP A 52 6.99 -7.39 -10.78
C ASP A 52 6.47 -5.95 -10.65
N ALA A 53 6.74 -5.30 -9.51
CA ALA A 53 5.93 -4.24 -8.89
C ALA A 53 5.65 -2.95 -9.69
N VAL A 54 6.10 -2.85 -10.95
CA VAL A 54 5.93 -1.71 -11.85
C VAL A 54 5.13 -2.03 -13.12
N GLU A 55 4.93 -3.30 -13.49
CA GLU A 55 4.45 -3.64 -14.85
C GLU A 55 3.56 -4.89 -14.96
N GLY A 56 2.90 -5.31 -13.88
CA GLY A 56 1.90 -6.37 -13.94
C GLY A 56 0.51 -5.88 -14.34
N SER A 57 -0.27 -6.70 -15.04
CA SER A 57 -1.73 -6.59 -15.16
C SER A 57 -2.37 -7.69 -14.30
N GLY A 58 -3.20 -7.32 -13.32
CA GLY A 58 -3.78 -8.24 -12.33
C GLY A 58 -2.93 -8.36 -11.06
N GLY A 59 -3.53 -8.27 -9.87
CA GLY A 59 -2.85 -8.33 -8.57
C GLY A 59 -3.25 -7.19 -7.62
N ARG A 60 -3.38 -7.48 -6.33
CA ARG A 60 -3.73 -6.52 -5.28
C ARG A 60 -2.48 -5.74 -4.88
N LEU A 61 -2.61 -4.41 -4.85
CA LEU A 61 -1.55 -3.51 -4.44
C LEU A 61 -1.68 -3.19 -2.95
N TYR A 62 -0.57 -3.27 -2.23
CA TYR A 62 -0.48 -2.92 -0.82
C TYR A 62 0.61 -1.87 -0.64
N VAL A 63 0.32 -0.83 0.11
CA VAL A 63 1.22 0.29 0.40
C VAL A 63 1.72 0.12 1.82
N ASN A 64 3.03 0.26 2.02
CA ASN A 64 3.61 0.22 3.35
C ASN A 64 3.16 1.45 4.16
N ARG A 65 2.62 1.22 5.35
CA ARG A 65 2.10 2.28 6.23
C ARG A 65 3.18 3.26 6.66
N GLU A 66 4.38 2.79 7.01
CA GLU A 66 5.46 3.67 7.48
C GLU A 66 5.93 4.62 6.38
N SER A 67 6.12 4.12 5.15
CA SER A 67 6.47 4.99 4.01
C SER A 67 5.36 5.99 3.68
N LEU A 68 4.10 5.62 3.90
CA LEU A 68 2.97 6.53 3.73
C LEU A 68 2.98 7.64 4.79
N ILE A 69 3.25 7.30 6.05
CA ILE A 69 3.39 8.25 7.15
C ILE A 69 4.57 9.19 6.91
N ASP A 70 5.72 8.66 6.48
CA ASP A 70 6.91 9.44 6.14
C ASP A 70 6.61 10.44 5.01
N TYR A 71 5.90 10.00 3.98
CA TYR A 71 5.54 10.85 2.84
C TYR A 71 4.50 11.93 3.18
N LEU A 72 3.46 11.58 3.95
CA LEU A 72 2.39 12.52 4.31
C LEU A 72 2.80 13.44 5.48
N GLY A 73 3.72 12.98 6.32
CA GLY A 73 3.96 13.54 7.65
C GLY A 73 2.99 12.98 8.71
N LYS A 74 3.44 13.01 9.98
CA LYS A 74 2.65 12.49 11.12
C LYS A 74 1.28 13.16 11.24
N GLU A 75 1.22 14.48 11.13
CA GLU A 75 -0.02 15.27 11.27
C GLU A 75 -1.07 14.85 10.24
N ALA A 76 -0.69 14.74 8.97
CA ALA A 76 -1.61 14.28 7.92
C ALA A 76 -2.01 12.81 8.14
N ALA A 77 -1.07 11.96 8.54
CA ALA A 77 -1.35 10.56 8.80
C ALA A 77 -2.32 10.35 9.98
N GLU A 78 -2.30 11.20 11.00
CA GLU A 78 -3.29 11.23 12.09
C GLU A 78 -4.67 11.67 11.58
N VAL A 79 -4.73 12.75 10.79
CA VAL A 79 -6.00 13.26 10.21
C VAL A 79 -6.70 12.19 9.39
N PHE A 80 -5.96 11.45 8.57
CA PHE A 80 -6.51 10.37 7.75
C PHE A 80 -6.69 9.03 8.53
N GLY A 81 -6.37 9.01 9.82
CA GLY A 81 -6.50 7.85 10.70
C GLY A 81 -5.60 6.69 10.31
N PHE A 82 -4.41 6.98 9.77
CA PHE A 82 -3.35 5.99 9.56
C PHE A 82 -2.53 5.74 10.82
N ILE A 83 -2.55 6.67 11.78
CA ILE A 83 -1.96 6.52 13.11
C ILE A 83 -3.10 6.63 14.12
N ALA A 84 -3.10 5.79 15.15
CA ALA A 84 -3.99 5.97 16.28
C ALA A 84 -3.36 7.05 17.17
N ALA A 85 -4.10 8.13 17.40
CA ALA A 85 -3.74 9.16 18.39
C ALA A 85 -3.73 8.58 19.80
#